data_AF-A0A7S3L3C4-F1
#
_entry.id   AF-A0A7S3L3C4-F1
#
_cell.length_a   1.000
_cell.length_b   1.000
_cell.length_c   1.000
_cell.angle_alpha   90.00
_cell.angle_beta   90.00
_cell.angle_gamma   90.00
#
_symmetry.space_group_name_H-M   'P 1'
#
loop_
_entity.id
_entity.type
_entity.pdbx_description
1 polymer ?
#
loop_
_entity_poly.entity_id
_entity_poly.type
_entity_poly.pdbx_seq_one_letter_code
_entity_poly.pdbx_strand_id
1 'polypeptide(L)'
;SSSSSSSTTAYNDNNKTIPLRLLPPVVAFAHIPTIDFAAVVAGGGPSSCRGERNEGIMNVSRDAGLVDTFIHAMGNVHVLAVGHMHGNDDCCPARTTKNATTTTTTTTTTTHHHHPTSSSNSSLLHLCFGRHSGYGGYGHWERGARVYELTLTDDLQFSWTSYVRMESGKIQDVYVPTTTTTTTENV
;
A
#
# COMPACT_ATOMS: atom_id res chain seq x y z
N SER A 1 -28.00 -11.61 -17.91
CA SER A 1 -26.57 -11.94 -17.81
C SER A 1 -25.76 -10.66 -17.89
N SER A 2 -25.50 -10.01 -16.75
CA SER A 2 -24.65 -8.82 -16.67
C SER A 2 -23.33 -9.22 -16.03
N SER A 3 -22.33 -9.49 -16.86
CA SER A 3 -20.96 -9.77 -16.46
C SER A 3 -20.30 -8.48 -15.94
N SER A 4 -20.15 -8.35 -14.63
CA SER A 4 -19.36 -7.29 -14.00
C SER A 4 -17.88 -7.64 -14.11
N SER A 5 -17.19 -7.06 -15.09
CA SER A 5 -15.74 -7.14 -15.24
C SER A 5 -15.05 -6.29 -14.15
N SER A 6 -14.39 -6.94 -13.19
CA SER A 6 -13.33 -6.27 -12.42
C SER A 6 -12.28 -5.73 -13.41
N SER A 7 -11.89 -4.47 -13.26
CA SER A 7 -10.95 -3.82 -14.18
C SER A 7 -9.62 -4.57 -14.20
N THR A 8 -9.37 -5.28 -15.29
CA THR A 8 -8.16 -6.11 -15.56
C THR A 8 -7.10 -5.34 -16.33
N THR A 9 -7.33 -4.06 -16.61
CA THR A 9 -6.49 -3.22 -17.45
C THR A 9 -6.21 -1.88 -16.78
N ALA A 10 -5.02 -1.35 -17.02
CA ALA A 10 -4.66 0.04 -16.72
C ALA A 10 -4.44 0.82 -18.02
N TYR A 11 -4.56 2.15 -17.93
CA TYR A 11 -4.26 3.06 -19.03
C TYR A 11 -2.80 3.48 -18.96
N ASN A 12 -2.09 3.43 -20.09
CA ASN A 12 -0.78 4.07 -20.21
C ASN A 12 -0.90 5.53 -20.68
N ASP A 13 0.20 6.28 -20.64
CA ASP A 13 0.29 7.70 -21.06
C ASP A 13 -0.14 7.95 -22.53
N ASN A 14 -0.32 6.89 -23.33
CA ASN A 14 -0.77 6.94 -24.72
C ASN A 14 -2.22 6.46 -24.90
N ASN A 15 -3.01 6.41 -23.83
CA ASN A 15 -4.42 5.99 -23.83
C ASN A 15 -4.67 4.56 -24.36
N LYS A 16 -3.65 3.69 -24.29
CA LYS A 16 -3.75 2.26 -24.64
C LYS A 16 -4.00 1.44 -23.38
N THR A 17 -5.00 0.56 -23.44
CA THR A 17 -5.27 -0.41 -22.37
C THR A 17 -4.23 -1.52 -22.39
N ILE A 18 -3.56 -1.71 -21.24
CA ILE A 18 -2.60 -2.79 -21.02
C ILE A 18 -3.13 -3.66 -19.86
N PRO A 19 -3.16 -5.00 -19.99
CA PRO A 19 -3.47 -5.89 -18.88
C PRO A 19 -2.56 -5.59 -17.67
N LEU A 20 -3.12 -5.47 -16.47
CA LEU A 20 -2.35 -5.16 -15.25
C LEU A 20 -1.16 -6.09 -15.04
N ARG A 21 -1.32 -7.39 -15.37
CA ARG A 21 -0.26 -8.40 -15.30
C ARG A 21 0.96 -8.14 -16.20
N LEU A 22 0.82 -7.26 -17.20
CA LEU A 22 1.91 -6.88 -18.10
C LEU A 22 2.58 -5.58 -17.65
N LEU A 23 2.04 -4.88 -16.66
CA LEU A 23 2.71 -3.73 -16.08
C LEU A 23 3.81 -4.18 -15.12
N PRO A 24 4.97 -3.52 -15.13
CA PRO A 24 6.00 -3.76 -14.12
C PRO A 24 5.43 -3.53 -12.72
N PRO A 25 5.69 -4.41 -11.75
CA PRO A 25 5.39 -4.17 -10.35
C PRO A 25 6.16 -2.95 -9.83
N VAL A 26 5.48 -2.07 -9.08
CA VAL A 26 6.06 -0.82 -8.59
C VAL A 26 6.12 -0.78 -7.06
N VAL A 27 7.27 -0.34 -6.56
CA VAL A 27 7.46 0.16 -5.18
C VAL A 27 7.60 1.67 -5.26
N ALA A 28 6.69 2.39 -4.60
CA ALA A 28 6.74 3.84 -4.46
C ALA A 28 7.40 4.22 -3.13
N PHE A 29 8.04 5.39 -3.09
CA PHE A 29 8.63 5.96 -1.88
C PHE A 29 8.15 7.41 -1.68
N ALA A 30 7.79 7.75 -0.44
CA ALA A 30 7.55 9.13 -0.01
C ALA A 30 8.19 9.36 1.37
N HIS A 31 8.75 10.55 1.63
CA HIS A 31 9.43 10.77 2.92
C HIS A 31 8.43 10.83 4.10
N ILE A 32 7.45 11.72 4.04
CA ILE A 32 6.41 11.91 5.06
C ILE A 32 5.19 11.08 4.66
N PRO A 33 4.57 10.33 5.59
CA PRO A 33 3.42 9.49 5.26
C PRO A 33 2.20 10.32 4.86
N THR A 34 1.35 9.71 4.04
CA THR A 34 0.02 10.22 3.72
C THR A 34 -0.93 10.11 4.92
N ILE A 35 -2.11 10.73 4.82
CA ILE A 35 -3.16 10.61 5.83
C ILE A 35 -3.63 9.15 6.03
N ASP A 36 -3.47 8.30 5.01
CA ASP A 36 -3.91 6.90 5.03
C ASP A 36 -3.11 6.05 6.01
N PHE A 37 -1.84 6.37 6.25
CA PHE A 37 -1.02 5.65 7.23
C PHE A 37 -1.63 5.74 8.63
N ALA A 38 -2.09 6.93 9.03
CA ALA A 38 -2.76 7.12 10.31
C ALA A 38 -4.08 6.32 10.37
N ALA A 39 -4.85 6.30 9.29
CA ALA A 39 -6.12 5.58 9.22
C ALA A 39 -5.96 4.05 9.27
N VAL A 40 -4.88 3.51 8.69
CA VAL A 40 -4.62 2.06 8.66
C VAL A 40 -4.21 1.53 10.02
N VAL A 41 -3.39 2.27 10.78
CA VAL A 41 -2.91 1.80 12.09
C VAL A 41 -3.79 2.26 13.27
N ALA A 42 -4.77 3.13 13.03
CA ALA A 42 -5.71 3.56 14.06
C ALA A 42 -6.35 2.35 14.77
N GLY A 43 -6.36 2.37 16.11
CA GLY A 43 -6.91 1.30 16.93
C GLY A 43 -6.08 0.00 16.94
N GLY A 44 -4.77 0.07 16.63
CA GLY A 44 -3.90 -1.11 16.58
C GLY A 44 -3.84 -1.80 15.22
N GLY A 45 -4.52 -1.24 14.21
CA GLY A 45 -4.51 -1.72 12.83
C GLY A 45 -5.06 -3.14 12.61
N PRO A 46 -5.14 -3.60 11.36
CA PRO A 46 -5.45 -4.99 11.04
C PRO A 46 -4.47 -5.98 11.68
N SER A 47 -4.95 -7.19 12.04
CA SER A 47 -4.08 -8.30 12.49
C SER A 47 -3.08 -8.76 11.43
N SER A 48 -3.29 -8.39 10.16
CA SER A 48 -2.38 -8.64 9.05
C SER A 48 -1.20 -7.66 9.00
N CYS A 49 -1.21 -6.58 9.79
CA CYS A 49 -0.05 -5.72 9.94
C CYS A 49 1.08 -6.43 10.66
N ARG A 50 2.33 -6.17 10.27
CA ARG A 50 3.52 -6.69 10.97
C ARG A 50 4.58 -5.62 11.13
N GLY A 51 5.24 -5.63 12.27
CA GLY A 51 6.26 -4.67 12.66
C GLY A 51 5.91 -3.92 13.93
N GLU A 52 6.83 -3.06 14.32
CA GLU A 52 6.84 -2.24 15.52
C GLU A 52 6.18 -0.87 15.28
N ARG A 53 5.54 -0.36 16.35
CA ARG A 53 4.87 0.94 16.38
C ARG A 53 5.21 1.71 17.66
N ASN A 54 6.42 2.22 17.73
CA ASN A 54 6.93 2.83 18.95
C ASN A 54 6.67 4.35 19.05
N GLU A 55 6.05 4.97 18.05
CA GLU A 55 5.66 6.38 18.11
C GLU A 55 4.41 6.73 17.30
N GLY A 56 3.89 7.94 17.54
CA GLY A 56 2.77 8.50 16.77
C GLY A 56 3.13 8.72 15.30
N ILE A 57 2.12 8.76 14.45
CA ILE A 57 2.28 9.07 13.02
C ILE A 57 2.17 10.56 12.79
N MET A 58 3.21 11.14 12.18
CA MET A 58 3.27 12.54 11.79
C MET A 58 3.05 12.68 10.27
N ASN A 59 1.81 12.49 9.83
CA ASN A 59 1.44 12.60 8.42
C ASN A 59 1.28 14.03 7.93
N VAL A 60 1.31 14.17 6.60
CA VAL A 60 0.95 15.43 5.94
C VAL A 60 -0.46 15.86 6.37
N SER A 61 -0.66 17.16 6.55
CA SER A 61 -1.94 17.74 6.98
C SER A 61 -2.99 17.80 5.86
N ARG A 62 -2.56 17.67 4.60
CA ARG A 62 -3.39 17.61 3.40
C ARG A 62 -2.79 16.59 2.43
N ASP A 63 -3.65 15.78 1.83
CA ASP A 63 -3.32 14.83 0.78
C ASP A 63 -4.25 15.07 -0.43
N ALA A 64 -3.70 14.97 -1.64
CA ALA A 64 -4.44 15.11 -2.89
C ALA A 64 -4.97 13.76 -3.43
N GLY A 65 -4.81 12.67 -2.67
CA GLY A 65 -5.28 11.33 -3.04
C GLY A 65 -4.19 10.47 -3.68
N LEU A 66 -2.97 10.51 -3.15
CA LEU A 66 -1.85 9.72 -3.70
C LEU A 66 -2.11 8.21 -3.59
N VAL A 67 -2.61 7.74 -2.44
CA VAL A 67 -2.96 6.33 -2.23
C VAL A 67 -4.08 5.89 -3.18
N ASP A 68 -5.12 6.70 -3.36
CA ASP A 68 -6.19 6.44 -4.32
C ASP A 68 -5.66 6.37 -5.76
N THR A 69 -4.73 7.25 -6.13
CA THR A 69 -4.07 7.22 -7.45
C THR A 69 -3.33 5.91 -7.68
N PHE A 70 -2.57 5.44 -6.68
CA PHE A 70 -1.84 4.18 -6.77
C PHE A 70 -2.77 2.97 -6.89
N ILE A 71 -3.87 2.95 -6.14
CA ILE A 71 -4.83 1.85 -6.16
C ILE A 71 -5.66 1.85 -7.46
N HIS A 72 -6.19 3.00 -7.85
CA HIS A 72 -7.25 3.09 -8.86
C HIS A 72 -6.78 3.55 -10.24
N ALA A 73 -5.78 4.42 -10.33
CA ALA A 73 -5.28 4.93 -11.60
C ALA A 73 -4.11 4.10 -12.13
N MET A 74 -3.16 3.75 -11.25
CA MET A 74 -1.98 2.96 -11.62
C MET A 74 -2.26 1.46 -11.57
N GLY A 75 -2.77 0.96 -10.43
CA GLY A 75 -3.15 -0.45 -10.28
C GLY A 75 -2.00 -1.45 -10.35
N ASN A 76 -0.74 -1.00 -10.37
CA ASN A 76 0.48 -1.82 -10.36
C ASN A 76 1.47 -1.40 -9.24
N VAL A 77 1.05 -0.51 -8.33
CA VAL A 77 1.85 -0.13 -7.16
C VAL A 77 1.49 -1.05 -6.01
N HIS A 78 2.50 -1.79 -5.54
CA HIS A 78 2.32 -2.81 -4.50
C HIS A 78 2.75 -2.35 -3.11
N VAL A 79 3.69 -1.40 -3.06
CA VAL A 79 4.23 -0.87 -1.81
C VAL A 79 4.31 0.64 -1.92
N LEU A 80 3.79 1.34 -0.92
CA LEU A 80 4.16 2.71 -0.62
C LEU A 80 5.04 2.69 0.64
N ALA A 81 6.34 2.84 0.43
CA ALA A 81 7.35 2.93 1.47
C ALA A 81 7.46 4.37 1.96
N VAL A 82 7.46 4.57 3.28
CA VAL A 82 7.64 5.90 3.86
C VAL A 82 8.64 5.93 5.00
N GLY A 83 9.17 7.12 5.27
CA GLY A 83 10.06 7.37 6.40
C GLY A 83 9.37 8.21 7.47
N HIS A 84 10.06 9.28 7.87
CA HIS A 84 9.63 10.30 8.81
C HIS A 84 9.39 9.88 10.27
N MET A 85 8.82 8.71 10.58
CA MET A 85 8.69 8.20 11.96
C MET A 85 9.81 7.26 12.36
N HIS A 86 10.47 7.57 13.48
CA HIS A 86 11.70 7.00 14.02
C HIS A 86 11.49 5.64 14.67
N GLY A 87 10.31 5.44 15.28
CA GLY A 87 9.95 4.24 16.01
C GLY A 87 9.09 3.23 15.27
N ASN A 88 8.65 3.49 14.03
CA ASN A 88 7.66 2.66 13.35
C ASN A 88 8.26 1.97 12.13
N ASP A 89 8.20 0.64 12.08
CA ASP A 89 8.59 -0.14 10.90
C ASP A 89 7.43 -0.89 10.27
N ASP A 90 6.21 -0.75 10.78
CA ASP A 90 5.13 -1.63 10.39
C ASP A 90 4.73 -1.54 8.91
N CYS A 91 4.38 -2.70 8.36
CA CYS A 91 3.78 -2.87 7.04
C CYS A 91 2.35 -3.36 7.18
N CYS A 92 1.43 -2.73 6.46
CA CYS A 92 0.00 -3.02 6.51
C CYS A 92 -0.64 -2.98 5.11
N PRO A 93 -1.68 -3.79 4.84
CA PRO A 93 -2.51 -3.59 3.66
C PRO A 93 -3.19 -2.21 3.72
N ALA A 94 -3.19 -1.47 2.61
CA ALA A 94 -3.96 -0.24 2.50
C ALA A 94 -5.45 -0.57 2.69
N ARG A 95 -6.18 0.30 3.40
CA ARG A 95 -7.65 0.21 3.43
C ARG A 95 -8.18 0.93 2.18
N THR A 96 -8.90 0.22 1.32
CA THR A 96 -9.77 0.90 0.35
C THR A 96 -10.87 1.58 1.14
N THR A 97 -10.90 2.91 1.16
CA THR A 97 -12.00 3.64 1.78
C THR A 97 -13.27 3.47 0.96
N LYS A 98 -13.97 2.36 1.19
CA LYS A 98 -15.43 2.37 1.06
C LYS A 98 -15.99 2.59 2.45
N ASN A 99 -16.63 3.74 2.61
CA ASN A 99 -17.25 4.27 3.84
C ASN A 99 -16.36 5.17 4.70
N ALA A 100 -16.05 6.36 4.18
CA ALA A 100 -16.19 7.55 5.00
C ALA A 100 -17.53 8.21 4.61
N THR A 101 -18.63 7.71 5.18
CA THR A 101 -19.86 8.50 5.27
C THR A 101 -19.58 9.60 6.29
N THR A 102 -18.88 10.64 5.85
CA THR A 102 -18.78 11.88 6.60
C THR A 102 -20.09 12.61 6.37
N THR A 103 -21.04 12.42 7.28
CA THR A 103 -22.12 13.40 7.48
C THR A 103 -21.44 14.71 7.89
N THR A 104 -21.24 15.60 6.92
CA THR A 104 -20.99 17.02 7.20
C THR A 104 -21.78 17.82 6.18
N THR A 105 -22.92 18.31 6.66
CA THR A 105 -23.64 19.45 6.12
C THR A 105 -22.65 20.57 5.87
N THR A 106 -22.41 20.96 4.61
CA THR A 106 -22.32 22.35 4.13
C THR A 106 -22.20 22.36 2.60
N THR A 107 -23.18 23.03 1.99
CA THR A 107 -23.36 23.43 0.60
C THR A 107 -22.07 23.95 -0.06
N THR A 108 -21.64 23.39 -1.20
CA THR A 108 -21.21 24.11 -2.43
C THR A 108 -20.96 23.10 -3.56
N THR A 109 -21.53 23.39 -4.72
CA THR A 109 -21.62 22.58 -5.94
C THR A 109 -20.28 22.43 -6.67
N THR A 110 -19.80 21.20 -6.88
CA THR A 110 -18.92 20.85 -8.01
C THR A 110 -19.09 19.36 -8.32
N THR A 111 -19.64 19.07 -9.49
CA THR A 111 -19.98 17.72 -9.96
C THR A 111 -18.74 17.01 -10.50
N HIS A 112 -18.18 16.08 -9.74
CA HIS A 112 -17.31 15.02 -10.27
C HIS A 112 -18.11 13.72 -10.34
N HIS A 113 -18.19 13.14 -11.54
CA HIS A 113 -18.95 11.91 -11.81
C HIS A 113 -18.38 10.73 -10.99
N HIS A 114 -19.14 10.30 -9.99
CA HIS A 114 -18.92 9.05 -9.27
C HIS A 114 -19.46 7.87 -10.08
N HIS A 115 -18.57 6.99 -10.53
CA HIS A 115 -18.93 5.65 -11.00
C HIS A 115 -18.88 4.67 -9.81
N PRO A 116 -19.95 3.89 -9.54
CA PRO A 116 -19.94 2.92 -8.45
C PRO A 116 -19.56 1.53 -8.96
N THR A 117 -18.52 0.91 -8.42
CA THR A 117 -18.35 -0.55 -8.53
C THR A 117 -17.87 -1.15 -7.21
N SER A 118 -18.78 -1.89 -6.57
CA SER A 118 -18.56 -2.87 -5.50
C SER A 118 -17.68 -4.04 -5.97
N SER A 119 -16.61 -4.35 -5.24
CA SER A 119 -16.24 -5.74 -4.89
C SER A 119 -15.05 -5.72 -3.92
N SER A 120 -15.12 -6.63 -2.96
CA SER A 120 -14.10 -6.98 -1.98
C SER A 120 -12.83 -7.44 -2.68
N ASN A 121 -11.90 -6.53 -2.95
CA ASN A 121 -10.59 -6.87 -3.50
C ASN A 121 -9.53 -6.63 -2.42
N SER A 122 -8.72 -7.66 -2.19
CA SER A 122 -7.43 -7.56 -1.50
C SER A 122 -6.71 -6.31 -2.01
N SER A 123 -6.33 -5.39 -1.14
CA SER A 123 -5.58 -4.21 -1.58
C SER A 123 -4.26 -4.68 -2.17
N LEU A 124 -4.02 -4.28 -3.43
CA LEU A 124 -2.72 -4.49 -4.08
C LEU A 124 -1.62 -3.71 -3.37
N LEU A 125 -1.99 -2.56 -2.80
CA LEU A 125 -1.09 -1.61 -2.18
C LEU A 125 -0.95 -1.89 -0.68
N HIS A 126 0.30 -1.88 -0.23
CA HIS A 126 0.66 -1.99 1.17
C HIS A 126 1.42 -0.73 1.61
N LEU A 127 1.05 -0.21 2.77
CA LEU A 127 1.64 0.96 3.39
C LEU A 127 2.70 0.48 4.38
N CYS A 128 3.96 0.86 4.15
CA CYS A 128 5.09 0.35 4.91
C CYS A 128 5.97 1.48 5.44
N PHE A 129 6.26 1.47 6.74
CA PHE A 129 7.33 2.31 7.27
C PHE A 129 8.69 1.66 7.09
N GLY A 130 9.66 2.47 6.70
CA GLY A 130 11.02 2.02 6.39
C GLY A 130 11.93 1.86 7.59
N ARG A 131 11.43 1.94 8.85
CA ARG A 131 12.33 2.15 10.00
C ARG A 131 11.96 1.52 11.35
N HIS A 132 12.85 0.67 11.82
CA HIS A 132 13.26 0.57 13.22
C HIS A 132 14.66 -0.04 13.25
N SER A 133 15.60 0.68 12.65
CA SER A 133 16.93 0.13 12.36
C SER A 133 17.99 1.22 12.23
N GLY A 134 17.96 2.26 13.07
CA GLY A 134 19.06 3.25 13.20
C GLY A 134 19.43 4.14 11.99
N TYR A 135 18.94 3.89 10.77
CA TYR A 135 19.20 4.71 9.58
C TYR A 135 18.11 5.72 9.25
N GLY A 136 16.93 5.61 9.87
CA GLY A 136 16.12 6.79 10.02
C GLY A 136 16.28 7.27 11.45
N GLY A 137 16.97 8.36 11.68
CA GLY A 137 16.81 9.10 12.93
C GLY A 137 17.82 8.81 14.03
N TYR A 138 17.79 9.71 15.01
CA TYR A 138 18.86 9.89 15.98
C TYR A 138 18.67 9.00 17.20
N GLY A 139 19.68 8.19 17.52
CA GLY A 139 19.67 7.35 18.72
C GLY A 139 20.75 6.27 18.65
N HIS A 140 20.66 5.32 19.58
CA HIS A 140 21.61 4.22 19.75
C HIS A 140 21.05 2.87 19.30
N TRP A 141 19.98 2.87 18.50
CA TRP A 141 19.44 1.63 17.95
C TRP A 141 20.47 0.96 17.06
N GLU A 142 20.41 -0.36 17.05
CA GLU A 142 21.10 -1.15 16.05
C GLU A 142 20.67 -0.67 14.66
N ARG A 143 21.64 -0.49 13.77
CA ARG A 143 21.40 0.02 12.42
C ARG A 143 20.98 -1.09 11.46
N GLY A 144 20.32 -0.74 10.36
CA GLY A 144 19.77 -1.63 9.35
C GLY A 144 18.76 -0.94 8.43
N ALA A 145 18.04 -1.69 7.61
CA ALA A 145 17.03 -1.13 6.70
C ALA A 145 15.86 -2.10 6.49
N ARG A 146 14.68 -1.55 6.20
CA ARG A 146 13.60 -2.34 5.60
C ARG A 146 13.98 -2.68 4.16
N VAL A 147 13.97 -3.98 3.86
CA VAL A 147 14.23 -4.56 2.54
C VAL A 147 12.89 -4.91 1.90
N TYR A 148 12.81 -4.69 0.59
CA TYR A 148 11.72 -5.18 -0.25
C TYR A 148 12.32 -6.14 -1.27
N GLU A 149 12.04 -7.43 -1.08
CA GLU A 149 12.48 -8.49 -1.98
C GLU A 149 11.37 -8.72 -3.00
N LEU A 150 11.69 -8.49 -4.27
CA LEU A 150 10.75 -8.53 -5.38
C LEU A 150 11.08 -9.73 -6.26
N THR A 151 10.09 -10.55 -6.56
CA THR A 151 10.22 -11.71 -7.45
C THR A 151 9.27 -11.56 -8.63
N LEU A 152 9.80 -11.62 -9.84
CA LEU A 152 9.04 -11.71 -11.08
C LEU A 152 9.56 -12.91 -11.86
N THR A 153 8.71 -13.90 -12.09
CA THR A 153 9.04 -15.12 -12.85
C THR A 153 8.88 -14.91 -14.36
N ASP A 154 9.41 -15.85 -15.16
CA ASP A 154 9.31 -15.81 -16.63
C ASP A 154 7.86 -15.85 -17.14
N ASP A 155 6.95 -16.45 -16.37
CA ASP A 155 5.50 -16.47 -16.63
C ASP A 155 4.75 -15.27 -16.03
N LEU A 156 5.49 -14.22 -15.65
CA LEU A 156 4.98 -12.95 -15.13
C LEU A 156 4.19 -13.08 -13.81
N GLN A 157 4.51 -14.08 -12.98
CA GLN A 157 4.00 -14.13 -11.61
C GLN A 157 4.83 -13.20 -10.74
N PHE A 158 4.17 -12.21 -10.16
CA PHE A 158 4.78 -11.29 -9.21
C PHE A 158 4.49 -11.72 -7.78
N SER A 159 5.53 -11.72 -6.95
CA SER A 159 5.41 -11.79 -5.49
C SER A 159 6.45 -10.90 -4.85
N TRP A 160 6.21 -10.50 -3.60
CA TRP A 160 7.18 -9.75 -2.83
C TRP A 160 7.10 -10.09 -1.35
N THR A 161 8.22 -9.90 -0.66
CA THR A 161 8.32 -9.98 0.80
C THR A 161 9.05 -8.73 1.28
N SER A 162 8.76 -8.30 2.51
CA SER A 162 9.55 -7.28 3.17
C SER A 162 10.00 -7.73 4.55
N TYR A 163 11.13 -7.23 5.01
CA TYR A 163 11.68 -7.51 6.33
C TYR A 163 12.64 -6.40 6.72
N VAL A 164 13.02 -6.34 8.00
CA VAL A 164 14.08 -5.45 8.46
C VAL A 164 15.37 -6.26 8.59
N ARG A 165 16.44 -5.80 7.92
CA ARG A 165 17.79 -6.38 7.97
C ARG A 165 18.69 -5.48 8.79
N MET A 166 19.23 -6.00 9.89
CA MET A 166 20.16 -5.29 10.77
C MET A 166 21.60 -5.45 10.31
N GLU A 167 22.49 -4.54 10.73
CA GLU A 167 23.94 -4.58 10.49
C GLU A 167 24.59 -5.81 11.15
N SER A 168 24.03 -6.35 12.25
CA SER A 168 24.46 -7.65 12.79
C SER A 168 24.15 -8.84 11.87
N GLY A 169 23.33 -8.65 10.84
CA GLY A 169 22.78 -9.71 10.00
C GLY A 169 21.44 -10.26 10.47
N LYS A 170 20.93 -9.86 11.64
CA LYS A 170 19.60 -10.27 12.13
C LYS A 170 18.50 -9.82 11.14
N ILE A 171 17.53 -10.70 10.91
CA ILE A 171 16.29 -10.41 10.17
C ILE A 171 15.13 -10.37 11.18
N GLN A 172 14.27 -9.37 11.05
CA GLN A 172 13.07 -9.23 11.86
C GLN A 172 11.90 -8.62 11.06
N ASP A 173 10.71 -8.62 11.64
CA ASP A 173 9.51 -7.95 11.09
C ASP A 173 9.19 -8.34 9.63
N VAL A 174 9.32 -9.65 9.39
CA VAL A 174 9.00 -10.27 8.09
C VAL A 174 7.52 -10.07 7.79
N TYR A 175 7.26 -9.51 6.63
CA TYR A 175 5.97 -9.19 6.07
C TYR A 175 5.81 -9.91 4.74
N VAL A 176 4.89 -10.87 4.71
CA VAL A 176 4.48 -11.56 3.48
C VAL A 176 3.04 -11.13 3.19
N PRO A 177 2.80 -10.38 2.10
CA PRO A 177 1.46 -10.08 1.62
C PRO A 177 0.70 -11.37 1.32
N THR A 178 -0.50 -11.51 1.83
CA THR A 178 -1.36 -12.63 1.44
C THR A 178 -1.85 -12.41 0.01
N THR A 179 -1.34 -13.18 -0.94
CA THR A 179 -1.90 -13.22 -2.29
C THR A 179 -3.19 -14.03 -2.25
N THR A 180 -4.35 -13.39 -2.29
CA THR A 180 -5.59 -14.12 -2.55
C THR A 180 -5.60 -14.48 -4.04
N THR A 181 -5.10 -15.67 -4.36
CA THR A 181 -5.23 -16.26 -5.69
C THR A 181 -6.72 -16.31 -6.02
N THR A 182 -7.19 -15.48 -6.94
CA THR A 182 -8.52 -15.65 -7.49
C THR A 182 -8.43 -16.86 -8.42
N THR A 183 -8.64 -18.05 -7.87
CA THR A 183 -8.70 -19.29 -8.64
C THR A 183 -9.83 -19.13 -9.65
N THR A 184 -9.46 -18.92 -10.91
CA THR A 184 -10.38 -19.14 -12.03
C THR A 184 -10.43 -20.64 -12.24
N GLU A 185 -11.29 -21.33 -11.48
CA GLU A 185 -11.69 -22.68 -11.88
C GLU A 185 -12.61 -22.56 -13.09
N ASN A 186 -12.12 -23.09 -14.21
CA ASN A 186 -12.93 -23.42 -15.38
C ASN A 186 -13.81 -24.63 -15.04
N VAL A 187 -15.13 -24.47 -15.15
CA VAL A 187 -16.06 -25.52 -15.60
C VAL A 187 -17.01 -24.89 -16.62
#